data_AF-A0A0B1T6M3-F1
#
_entry.id   AF-A0A0B1T6M3-F1
#
_cell.length_a   1.000
_cell.length_b   1.000
_cell.length_c   1.000
_cell.angle_alpha   90.00
_cell.angle_beta   90.00
_cell.angle_gamma   90.00
#
_symmetry.space_group_name_H-M   'P 1'
#
loop_
_entity.id
_entity.type
_entity.pdbx_description
1 polymer ?
#
loop_
_entity_poly.entity_id
_entity_poly.type
_entity_poly.pdbx_seq_one_letter_code
_entity_poly.pdbx_strand_id
1 'polypeptide(L)'
;MHLFWLVILVLYAAPIFCVEELEEEEEDNEDLSALPTVTLTPQETCELCQIALRTVYGHFGANIPSRRKLVHQLKHECKRHFNYRRRCLLLMKVNYDMIYQEMTGGSFKPMQACLAMKILVCSLLH
;
A
#
# COMPACT_ATOMS: atom_id res chain seq x y z
N MET A 1 27.67 -19.74 -11.45
CA MET A 1 26.39 -19.56 -10.73
C MET A 1 26.26 -18.19 -10.03
N HIS A 2 26.99 -17.14 -10.48
CA HIS A 2 26.93 -15.80 -9.87
C HIS A 2 26.11 -14.76 -10.65
N LEU A 3 25.67 -15.07 -11.89
CA LEU A 3 24.90 -14.13 -12.70
C LEU A 3 23.42 -14.02 -12.31
N PHE A 4 22.86 -15.00 -11.61
CA PHE A 4 21.42 -14.97 -11.25
C PHE A 4 21.10 -14.02 -10.09
N TRP A 5 22.07 -13.76 -9.20
CA TRP A 5 21.86 -12.85 -8.06
C TRP A 5 21.94 -11.37 -8.44
N LEU A 6 22.69 -11.02 -9.48
CA LEU A 6 22.79 -9.64 -9.96
C LEU A 6 21.51 -9.19 -10.70
N VAL A 7 20.81 -10.10 -11.38
CA VAL A 7 19.56 -9.78 -12.08
C VAL A 7 18.42 -9.46 -11.09
N ILE A 8 18.39 -10.13 -9.93
CA ILE A 8 17.40 -9.82 -8.88
C ILE A 8 17.72 -8.49 -8.20
N LEU A 9 18.99 -8.15 -7.97
CA LEU A 9 19.35 -6.85 -7.41
C LEU A 9 19.08 -5.68 -8.37
N VAL A 10 19.28 -5.85 -9.67
CA VAL A 10 19.02 -4.80 -10.67
C VAL A 10 17.51 -4.62 -10.96
N LEU A 11 16.68 -5.65 -10.78
CA LEU A 11 15.21 -5.50 -10.85
C LEU A 11 14.59 -4.87 -9.60
N TYR A 12 15.31 -4.87 -8.47
CA TYR A 12 14.86 -4.24 -7.21
C TYR A 12 15.58 -2.91 -6.91
N ALA A 13 16.63 -2.56 -7.64
CA ALA A 13 17.37 -1.31 -7.50
C ALA A 13 17.16 -0.42 -8.74
N ALA A 14 16.16 0.46 -8.61
CA ALA A 14 15.82 1.60 -9.48
C ALA A 14 15.04 1.27 -10.78
N PRO A 15 13.94 2.00 -11.06
CA PRO A 15 13.86 3.46 -10.88
C PRO A 15 12.54 3.96 -10.26
N ILE A 16 12.60 4.62 -9.10
CA ILE A 16 11.69 5.73 -8.77
C ILE A 16 12.50 6.81 -8.05
N PHE A 17 13.60 7.23 -8.68
CA PHE A 17 14.18 8.54 -8.48
C PHE A 17 13.82 9.33 -9.75
N CYS A 18 13.28 10.53 -9.59
CA CYS A 18 12.82 11.47 -10.62
C CYS A 18 11.42 11.23 -11.23
N VAL A 19 10.37 11.75 -10.58
CA VAL A 19 9.36 12.57 -11.28
C VAL A 19 9.13 13.81 -10.41
N GLU A 20 9.82 14.88 -10.78
CA GLU A 20 9.45 16.26 -10.47
C GLU A 20 8.22 16.62 -11.33
N GLU A 21 7.27 17.32 -10.71
CA GLU A 21 6.09 18.00 -11.27
C GLU A 21 5.34 17.39 -12.47
N LEU A 22 4.15 16.85 -12.18
CA LEU A 22 2.94 17.31 -12.85
C LEU A 22 1.78 17.20 -11.87
N GLU A 23 1.34 18.37 -11.41
CA GLU A 23 0.03 18.56 -10.82
C GLU A 23 -1.02 18.13 -11.86
N GLU A 24 -1.52 16.91 -11.75
CA GLU A 24 -2.81 16.57 -12.31
C GLU A 24 -3.77 16.47 -11.14
N GLU A 25 -4.56 17.54 -10.96
CA GLU A 25 -5.82 17.47 -10.26
C GLU A 25 -6.74 16.51 -11.02
N GLU A 26 -6.66 15.22 -10.70
CA GLU A 26 -7.63 14.25 -11.21
C GLU A 26 -8.86 14.30 -10.31
N GLU A 27 -9.77 15.19 -10.74
CA GLU A 27 -11.13 15.40 -10.30
C GLU A 27 -11.88 14.07 -10.07
N ASP A 28 -12.48 13.96 -8.89
CA ASP A 28 -13.21 12.78 -8.43
C ASP A 28 -14.51 12.55 -9.25
N ASN A 29 -14.44 11.91 -10.42
CA ASN A 29 -15.66 11.46 -11.10
C ASN A 29 -15.44 10.29 -12.07
N GLU A 30 -15.36 9.06 -11.55
CA GLU A 30 -15.62 7.87 -12.37
C GLU A 30 -16.47 6.85 -11.61
N ASP A 31 -17.76 6.96 -11.91
CA ASP A 31 -18.74 5.90 -12.15
C ASP A 31 -18.64 4.63 -11.29
N LEU A 32 -19.55 4.58 -10.30
CA LEU A 32 -19.90 3.42 -9.51
C LEU A 32 -20.74 2.43 -10.34
N SER A 33 -20.24 1.94 -11.47
CA SER A 33 -20.93 0.86 -12.18
C SER A 33 -19.97 -0.14 -12.84
N ALA A 34 -20.27 -1.42 -12.59
CA ALA A 34 -19.74 -2.62 -13.24
C ALA A 34 -18.22 -2.89 -13.23
N LEU A 35 -17.71 -3.52 -12.16
CA LEU A 35 -16.60 -4.48 -12.31
C LEU A 35 -16.93 -5.75 -11.52
N PRO A 36 -16.49 -6.93 -12.00
CA PRO A 36 -16.88 -8.22 -11.46
C PRO A 36 -16.47 -8.28 -10.00
N THR A 37 -17.38 -8.77 -9.16
CA THR A 37 -17.11 -9.07 -7.76
C THR A 37 -16.12 -10.24 -7.71
N VAL A 38 -14.84 -9.96 -8.00
CA VAL A 38 -13.75 -10.84 -7.60
C VAL A 38 -13.78 -10.79 -6.08
N THR A 39 -14.51 -11.72 -5.49
CA THR A 39 -14.61 -11.89 -4.05
C THR A 39 -13.25 -12.36 -3.57
N LEU A 40 -12.33 -11.40 -3.39
CA LEU A 40 -11.08 -11.61 -2.68
C LEU A 40 -11.41 -12.32 -1.38
N THR A 41 -10.76 -13.45 -1.15
CA THR A 41 -10.87 -14.11 0.13
C THR A 41 -10.36 -13.14 1.20
N PRO A 42 -10.87 -13.25 2.42
CA PRO A 42 -10.43 -12.36 3.48
C PRO A 42 -8.95 -12.56 3.84
N GLN A 43 -8.38 -13.74 3.56
CA GLN A 43 -6.96 -14.03 3.70
C GLN A 43 -6.12 -13.25 2.67
N GLU A 44 -6.47 -13.32 1.38
CA GLU A 44 -5.80 -12.54 0.33
C GLU A 44 -5.89 -11.04 0.59
N THR A 45 -7.02 -10.58 1.17
CA THR A 45 -7.17 -9.18 1.59
C THR A 45 -6.14 -8.80 2.66
N CYS A 46 -5.89 -9.68 3.64
CA CYS A 46 -4.90 -9.46 4.69
C CYS A 46 -3.48 -9.43 4.11
N GLU A 47 -3.16 -10.37 3.22
CA GLU A 47 -1.86 -10.45 2.55
C GLU A 47 -1.58 -9.20 1.71
N LEU A 48 -2.54 -8.78 0.88
CA LEU A 48 -2.42 -7.58 0.06
C LEU A 48 -2.32 -6.30 0.89
N CYS A 49 -3.03 -6.22 2.02
CA CYS A 49 -2.85 -5.12 2.97
C CYS A 49 -1.42 -5.05 3.50
N GLN A 50 -0.89 -6.18 3.96
CA GLN A 50 0.46 -6.24 4.51
C GLN A 50 1.52 -5.91 3.47
N ILE A 51 1.35 -6.42 2.24
CA ILE A 51 2.22 -6.13 1.10
C ILE A 51 2.21 -4.62 0.82
N ALA A 52 1.03 -4.02 0.64
CA ALA A 52 0.92 -2.59 0.33
C ALA A 52 1.61 -1.72 1.40
N LEU A 53 1.32 -1.98 2.69
CA LEU A 53 1.91 -1.22 3.79
C LEU A 53 3.43 -1.42 3.90
N ARG A 54 3.92 -2.65 3.71
CA ARG A 54 5.36 -2.96 3.74
C ARG A 54 6.09 -2.30 2.58
N THR A 55 5.52 -2.33 1.38
CA THR A 55 6.08 -1.67 0.19
C THR A 55 6.18 -0.17 0.41
N VAL A 56 5.14 0.49 0.91
CA VAL A 56 5.17 1.92 1.19
C VAL A 56 6.16 2.28 2.29
N TYR A 57 6.24 1.49 3.36
CA TYR A 57 7.21 1.72 4.43
C TYR A 57 8.66 1.55 3.93
N GLY A 58 8.91 0.53 3.11
CA GLY A 58 10.20 0.29 2.46
C GLY A 58 10.58 1.39 1.46
N HIS A 59 9.61 1.92 0.71
CA HIS A 59 9.80 3.04 -0.22
C HIS A 59 10.35 4.28 0.49
N PHE A 60 9.91 4.54 1.72
CA PHE A 60 10.40 5.65 2.53
C PHE A 60 11.65 5.30 3.36
N GLY A 61 12.24 4.12 3.17
CA GLY A 61 13.41 3.69 3.95
C GLY A 61 13.14 3.69 5.46
N ALA A 62 11.93 3.28 5.87
CA ALA A 62 11.48 3.30 7.26
C ALA A 62 11.38 4.70 7.92
N ASN A 63 11.38 5.77 7.13
CA ASN A 63 11.23 7.14 7.63
C ASN A 63 10.18 7.92 6.83
N ILE A 64 8.95 7.97 7.35
CA ILE A 64 7.84 8.66 6.68
C ILE A 64 8.04 10.20 6.77
N PRO A 65 8.17 10.91 5.63
CA PRO A 65 8.48 12.33 5.65
C PRO A 65 7.30 13.22 6.03
N SER A 66 6.07 12.86 5.63
CA SER A 66 4.85 13.60 5.98
C SER A 66 3.59 12.80 5.71
N ARG A 67 2.47 13.20 6.32
CA ARG A 67 1.14 12.60 6.11
C ARG A 67 0.71 12.64 4.64
N ARG A 68 0.92 13.77 3.97
CA ARG A 68 0.54 13.96 2.56
C ARG A 68 1.30 12.99 1.64
N LYS A 69 2.63 12.90 1.83
CA LYS A 69 3.48 11.97 1.06
C LYS A 69 3.09 10.51 1.32
N LEU A 70 2.76 10.15 2.56
CA LEU A 70 2.26 8.81 2.88
C LEU A 70 0.96 8.50 2.12
N VAL A 71 -0.04 9.37 2.21
CA VAL A 71 -1.33 9.17 1.54
C VAL A 71 -1.15 9.06 0.02
N HIS A 72 -0.32 9.90 -0.57
CA HIS A 72 -0.01 9.85 -1.99
C HIS A 72 0.62 8.50 -2.37
N GLN A 73 1.61 8.03 -1.63
CA GLN A 73 2.27 6.75 -1.90
C GLN A 73 1.33 5.56 -1.68
N LEU A 74 0.47 5.59 -0.66
CA LEU A 74 -0.54 4.56 -0.42
C LEU A 74 -1.55 4.50 -1.58
N LYS A 75 -2.02 5.65 -2.07
CA LYS A 75 -2.90 5.71 -3.25
C LYS A 75 -2.22 5.08 -4.47
N HIS A 76 -0.96 5.44 -4.72
CA HIS A 76 -0.18 4.89 -5.82
C HIS A 76 -0.05 3.36 -5.71
N GLU A 77 0.36 2.84 -4.55
CA GLU A 77 0.49 1.40 -4.32
C GLU A 77 -0.86 0.68 -4.45
N CYS A 78 -1.95 1.26 -3.93
CA CYS A 78 -3.31 0.70 -4.09
C CYS A 78 -3.75 0.61 -5.57
N LYS A 79 -3.35 1.55 -6.43
CA LYS A 79 -3.70 1.54 -7.88
C LYS A 79 -3.05 0.35 -8.60
N ARG A 80 -1.94 -0.21 -8.09
CA ARG A 80 -1.22 -1.35 -8.69
C ARG A 80 -1.92 -2.70 -8.47
N HIS A 81 -2.79 -2.79 -7.46
CA HIS A 81 -3.51 -4.02 -7.10
C HIS A 81 -4.94 -3.99 -7.62
N PHE A 82 -5.20 -4.29 -8.91
CA PHE A 82 -6.53 -4.14 -9.53
C PHE A 82 -7.68 -4.78 -8.73
N ASN A 83 -7.47 -6.00 -8.21
CA ASN A 83 -8.47 -6.74 -7.44
C ASN A 83 -8.73 -6.12 -6.05
N TYR A 84 -7.75 -5.42 -5.47
CA TYR A 84 -7.83 -4.82 -4.13
C TYR A 84 -7.98 -3.29 -4.16
N ARG A 85 -7.87 -2.66 -5.34
CA ARG A 85 -7.78 -1.20 -5.53
C ARG A 85 -8.87 -0.43 -4.79
N ARG A 86 -10.14 -0.74 -5.05
CA ARG A 86 -11.28 -0.03 -4.44
C ARG A 86 -11.27 -0.14 -2.92
N ARG A 87 -11.05 -1.36 -2.40
CA ARG A 87 -11.01 -1.63 -0.96
C ARG A 87 -9.80 -0.98 -0.28
N CYS A 88 -8.63 -1.07 -0.91
CA CYS A 88 -7.38 -0.44 -0.46
C CYS A 88 -7.55 1.07 -0.35
N LEU A 89 -8.03 1.74 -1.40
CA LEU A 89 -8.23 3.19 -1.39
C LEU A 89 -9.20 3.63 -0.29
N LEU A 90 -10.30 2.90 -0.08
CA LEU A 90 -11.25 3.18 0.99
C LEU A 90 -10.61 3.01 2.37
N LEU A 91 -9.94 1.89 2.63
CA LEU A 91 -9.30 1.60 3.91
C LEU A 91 -8.20 2.62 4.23
N MET A 92 -7.34 2.92 3.27
CA MET A 92 -6.25 3.88 3.45
C MET A 92 -6.79 5.31 3.64
N LYS A 93 -7.85 5.72 2.92
CA LYS A 93 -8.47 7.04 3.10
C LYS A 93 -9.11 7.22 4.48
N VAL A 94 -9.67 6.17 5.07
CA VAL A 94 -10.30 6.24 6.40
C VAL A 94 -9.26 6.18 7.52
N ASN A 95 -8.18 5.42 7.33
CA ASN A 95 -7.25 5.06 8.40
C ASN A 95 -5.86 5.70 8.27
N TYR A 96 -5.61 6.60 7.31
CA TYR A 96 -4.27 7.15 7.05
C TYR A 96 -3.62 7.79 8.28
N ASP A 97 -4.39 8.43 9.16
CA ASP A 97 -3.86 9.05 10.37
C ASP A 97 -3.30 8.02 11.35
N MET A 98 -3.99 6.90 11.54
CA MET A 98 -3.52 5.78 12.36
C MET A 98 -2.30 5.12 11.73
N ILE A 99 -2.33 4.87 10.41
CA ILE A 99 -1.20 4.28 9.67
C ILE A 99 0.04 5.16 9.79
N TYR A 100 -0.12 6.48 9.70
CA TYR A 100 0.97 7.43 9.86
C TYR A 100 1.60 7.34 11.25
N GLN A 101 0.77 7.29 12.30
CA GLN A 101 1.25 7.16 13.68
C GLN A 101 2.00 5.84 13.89
N GLU A 102 1.47 4.72 13.39
CA GLU A 102 2.12 3.41 13.46
C GLU A 102 3.47 3.38 12.72
N MET A 103 3.54 3.96 11.53
CA MET A 103 4.78 3.99 10.73
C MET A 103 5.82 4.96 11.30
N THR A 104 5.40 6.01 12.01
CA THR A 104 6.33 6.97 12.66
C THR A 104 6.69 6.59 14.09
N GLY A 105 5.99 5.62 14.68
CA GLY A 105 6.20 5.11 16.05
C GLY A 105 7.45 4.23 16.23
N GLY A 106 8.24 3.99 15.19
CA GLY A 106 9.52 3.28 15.24
C GLY A 106 9.44 1.75 15.32
N SER A 107 8.31 1.18 15.75
CA SER A 107 8.08 -0.28 15.83
C SER A 107 7.05 -0.79 14.84
N PHE A 108 7.08 -0.26 13.61
CA PHE A 108 6.06 -0.52 12.61
C PHE A 108 5.89 -2.02 12.29
N LYS A 109 4.69 -2.55 12.56
CA LYS A 109 4.29 -3.91 12.23
C LYS A 109 3.11 -3.88 11.24
N PRO A 110 3.33 -4.15 9.94
CA PRO A 110 2.28 -4.08 8.92
C PRO A 110 1.03 -4.90 9.27
N MET A 111 1.24 -6.07 9.88
CA MET A 111 0.14 -6.95 10.30
C MET A 111 -0.74 -6.32 11.38
N GLN A 112 -0.14 -5.62 12.36
CA GLN A 112 -0.89 -4.93 13.42
C GLN A 112 -1.68 -3.74 12.87
N ALA A 113 -1.10 -2.99 11.94
CA ALA A 113 -1.81 -1.92 11.24
C ALA A 113 -3.00 -2.47 10.40
N CYS A 114 -2.81 -3.60 9.70
CA CYS A 114 -3.89 -4.26 8.95
C CYS A 114 -5.01 -4.80 9.86
N LEU A 115 -4.67 -5.31 11.05
CA LEU A 115 -5.63 -5.69 12.09
C LEU A 115 -6.42 -4.49 12.60
N ALA A 116 -5.73 -3.38 12.89
CA ALA A 116 -6.35 -2.14 13.39
C ALA A 116 -7.33 -1.53 12.38
N MET A 117 -7.08 -1.71 11.08
CA MET A 117 -8.02 -1.34 10.00
C MET A 117 -9.26 -2.24 9.90
N LYS A 118 -9.49 -3.13 10.88
CA LYS A 118 -10.64 -4.04 10.96
C LYS A 118 -10.79 -4.90 9.72
N ILE A 119 -9.68 -5.33 9.12
CA ILE A 119 -9.70 -6.45 8.18
C ILE A 119 -9.95 -7.69 9.03
N LEU A 120 -11.25 -8.00 9.23
CA LEU A 120 -11.83 -9.00 10.15
C LEU A 120 -11.13 -10.38 10.15
N VAL A 121 -10.34 -10.69 9.13
CA VAL A 121 -9.70 -12.00 8.93
C VAL A 121 -8.19 -11.98 9.10
N CYS A 122 -7.53 -10.83 9.26
CA CYS A 122 -6.14 -10.84 9.76
C CYS A 122 -6.06 -11.45 11.17
N SER A 123 -7.15 -11.40 11.96
CA SER A 123 -7.23 -11.92 13.32
C SER A 123 -7.42 -13.44 13.42
N LEU A 124 -7.72 -14.11 12.30
CA LEU A 124 -7.93 -15.57 12.23
C LEU A 124 -6.67 -16.32 11.74
N LEU A 125 -5.59 -15.60 11.43
CA LEU A 125 -4.31 -16.18 10.98
C LEU A 125 -3.33 -16.45 12.15
N HIS A 126 -3.82 -16.40 13.39
CA HIS A 126 -3.07 -16.55 14.64
C HIS A 126 -3.74 -17.62 15.51
#